data_AF-A0A382FU69-F1
#
_entry.id   AF-A0A382FU69-F1
#
_cell.length_a   1.000
_cell.length_b   1.000
_cell.length_c   1.000
_cell.angle_alpha   90.00
_cell.angle_beta   90.00
_cell.angle_gamma   90.00
#
_symmetry.space_group_name_H-M   'P 1'
#
loop_
_entity.id
_entity.type
_entity.pdbx_description
1 polymer ?
#
loop_
_entity_poly.entity_id
_entity_poly.type
_entity_poly.pdbx_seq_one_letter_code
_entity_poly.pdbx_strand_id
1 'polypeptide(L)'
;VPKNAPKKEKRKMADFVLGRLKFKFKGVWAASTAYIKDDVVFIGGKSYCCITNHTSTTNFNTDSSANWSEMVGGYDYDGNWAATTTYHPGTIVKFGPNLYSCAVGHDSTSSFPT
;
A
#
# COMPACT_ATOMS: atom_id res chain seq x y z
N VAL A 1 -44.65 -50.11 1.93
CA VAL A 1 -44.12 -48.82 1.40
C VAL A 1 -42.61 -48.79 1.65
N PRO A 2 -41.76 -48.67 0.61
CA PRO A 2 -40.32 -48.64 0.81
C PRO A 2 -39.90 -47.34 1.53
N LYS A 3 -39.11 -47.46 2.59
CA LYS A 3 -38.56 -46.31 3.34
C LYS A 3 -37.37 -45.75 2.58
N ASN A 4 -37.45 -44.49 2.14
CA ASN A 4 -36.31 -43.78 1.57
C ASN A 4 -35.21 -43.60 2.63
N ALA A 5 -33.98 -44.00 2.32
CA ALA A 5 -32.83 -43.76 3.17
C ALA A 5 -32.45 -42.26 3.16
N PRO A 6 -32.00 -41.70 4.29
CA PRO A 6 -31.64 -40.29 4.38
C PRO A 6 -30.39 -39.98 3.52
N LYS A 7 -30.51 -38.99 2.63
CA LYS A 7 -29.38 -38.48 1.84
C LYS A 7 -28.36 -37.85 2.80
N LYS A 8 -27.12 -38.33 2.77
CA LYS A 8 -26.01 -37.71 3.51
C LYS A 8 -25.70 -36.35 2.88
N GLU A 9 -26.14 -35.28 3.52
CA GLU A 9 -25.76 -33.93 3.13
C GLU A 9 -24.30 -33.69 3.54
N LYS A 10 -23.42 -33.60 2.53
CA LYS A 10 -22.02 -33.26 2.75
C LYS A 10 -21.96 -31.82 3.23
N ARG A 11 -21.82 -31.63 4.55
CA ARG A 11 -21.55 -30.32 5.14
C ARG A 11 -20.23 -29.81 4.56
N LYS A 12 -20.31 -28.75 3.76
CA LYS A 12 -19.15 -28.09 3.17
C LYS A 12 -18.41 -27.39 4.31
N MET A 13 -17.40 -28.07 4.86
CA MET A 13 -16.50 -27.48 5.83
C MET A 13 -15.77 -26.34 5.12
N ALA A 14 -15.77 -25.14 5.69
CA ALA A 14 -14.97 -24.06 5.15
C ALA A 14 -13.50 -24.49 5.23
N ASP A 15 -12.84 -24.65 4.08
CA ASP A 15 -11.41 -24.89 4.05
C ASP A 15 -10.73 -23.65 4.64
N PHE A 16 -10.21 -23.77 5.87
CA PHE A 16 -9.39 -22.74 6.48
C PHE A 16 -8.01 -22.81 5.83
N VAL A 17 -7.88 -22.14 4.68
CA VAL A 17 -6.63 -22.09 3.94
C VAL A 17 -5.67 -21.15 4.67
N LEU A 18 -4.78 -21.73 5.46
CA LEU A 18 -3.77 -21.00 6.25
C LEU A 18 -2.92 -20.05 5.37
N GLY A 19 -2.73 -20.39 4.09
CA GLY A 19 -2.02 -19.56 3.12
C GLY A 19 -2.67 -18.21 2.78
N ARG A 20 -3.93 -17.99 3.17
CA ARG A 20 -4.65 -16.71 3.01
C ARG A 20 -4.68 -15.86 4.29
N LEU A 21 -4.02 -16.31 5.37
CA LEU A 21 -3.96 -15.62 6.65
C LEU A 21 -2.55 -15.05 6.91
N LYS A 22 -1.85 -14.60 5.88
CA LYS A 22 -0.53 -13.99 6.04
C LYS A 22 -0.36 -12.81 5.11
N PHE A 23 0.29 -11.77 5.62
CA PHE A 23 0.76 -10.66 4.83
C PHE A 23 1.74 -11.13 3.75
N LYS A 24 1.67 -10.50 2.59
CA LYS A 24 2.55 -10.77 1.45
C LYS A 24 3.40 -9.54 1.17
N PHE A 25 4.66 -9.57 1.59
CA PHE A 25 5.58 -8.47 1.34
C PHE A 25 5.98 -8.43 -0.14
N LYS A 26 5.63 -7.34 -0.81
CA LYS A 26 5.88 -7.09 -2.24
C LYS A 26 7.13 -6.24 -2.50
N GLY A 27 7.68 -5.61 -1.46
CA GLY A 27 8.82 -4.70 -1.58
C GLY A 27 8.35 -3.26 -1.82
N VAL A 28 9.14 -2.48 -2.55
CA VAL A 28 8.81 -1.09 -2.87
C VAL A 28 7.55 -1.04 -3.75
N TRP A 29 6.65 -0.10 -3.48
CA TRP A 29 5.47 0.10 -4.33
C TRP A 29 5.89 0.42 -5.77
N ALA A 30 5.21 -0.20 -6.72
CA ALA A 30 5.35 0.05 -8.14
C ALA A 30 4.00 0.41 -8.78
N ALA A 31 4.05 1.31 -9.76
CA ALA A 31 2.92 1.70 -10.60
C ALA A 31 2.45 0.55 -11.50
N SER A 32 1.20 0.62 -11.99
CA SER A 32 0.60 -0.35 -12.93
C SER A 32 0.75 -1.82 -12.50
N THR A 33 0.75 -2.05 -11.19
CA THR A 33 0.99 -3.36 -10.58
C THR A 33 -0.29 -3.84 -9.90
N ALA A 34 -0.67 -5.10 -10.14
CA ALA A 34 -1.81 -5.70 -9.46
C ALA A 34 -1.45 -6.05 -8.02
N TYR A 35 -2.18 -5.47 -7.06
CA TYR A 35 -2.10 -5.79 -5.63
C TYR A 35 -3.42 -6.40 -5.18
N ILE A 36 -3.30 -7.40 -4.32
CA ILE A 36 -4.44 -8.03 -3.66
C ILE A 36 -4.44 -7.70 -2.18
N LYS A 37 -5.59 -7.84 -1.54
CA LYS A 37 -5.74 -7.64 -0.11
C LYS A 37 -4.67 -8.42 0.67
N ASP A 38 -4.11 -7.75 1.68
CA ASP A 38 -3.02 -8.22 2.55
C ASP A 38 -1.63 -8.24 1.90
N ASP A 39 -1.47 -7.74 0.67
CA ASP A 39 -0.16 -7.36 0.14
C ASP A 39 0.41 -6.16 0.91
N VAL A 40 1.73 -6.16 1.16
CA VAL A 40 2.43 -5.11 1.91
C VAL A 40 3.51 -4.48 1.04
N VAL A 41 3.51 -3.16 0.96
CA VAL A 41 4.47 -2.36 0.18
C VAL A 41 5.21 -1.34 1.03
N PHE A 42 6.36 -0.86 0.56
CA PHE A 42 7.14 0.21 1.15
C PHE A 42 7.19 1.43 0.23
N ILE A 43 6.98 2.63 0.78
CA ILE A 43 7.08 3.90 0.05
C ILE A 43 7.18 5.08 1.04
N GLY A 44 8.00 6.09 0.75
CA GLY A 44 8.18 7.27 1.62
C GLY A 44 8.69 6.94 3.04
N GLY A 45 9.45 5.85 3.20
CA GLY A 45 9.92 5.36 4.51
C GLY A 45 8.84 4.71 5.36
N LYS A 46 7.65 4.48 4.80
CA LYS A 46 6.50 3.86 5.47
C LYS A 46 6.18 2.52 4.85
N SER A 47 5.39 1.72 5.58
CA SER A 47 4.81 0.49 5.05
C SER A 47 3.28 0.54 5.04
N TYR A 48 2.69 -0.03 4.01
CA TYR A 48 1.25 -0.01 3.79
C TYR A 48 0.73 -1.40 3.44
N CYS A 49 -0.42 -1.75 4.00
CA CYS A 49 -1.17 -2.95 3.68
C CYS A 49 -2.28 -2.61 2.67
N CYS A 50 -2.39 -3.40 1.61
CA CYS A 50 -3.46 -3.30 0.64
C CYS A 50 -4.78 -3.79 1.25
N ILE A 51 -5.82 -2.95 1.24
CA ILE A 51 -7.13 -3.26 1.84
C ILE A 51 -8.18 -3.70 0.81
N THR A 52 -7.95 -3.42 -0.48
CA THR A 52 -8.84 -3.71 -1.61
C THR A 52 -8.05 -4.23 -2.81
N ASN A 53 -8.56 -5.25 -3.50
CA ASN A 53 -7.93 -5.72 -4.74
C ASN A 53 -8.01 -4.64 -5.81
N HIS A 54 -6.86 -4.23 -6.36
CA HIS A 54 -6.80 -3.19 -7.37
C HIS A 54 -5.53 -3.31 -8.22
N THR A 55 -5.45 -2.54 -9.30
CA THR A 55 -4.20 -2.28 -10.01
C THR A 55 -3.75 -0.87 -9.68
N SER A 56 -2.51 -0.70 -9.22
CA SER A 56 -1.99 0.60 -8.82
C SER A 56 -1.97 1.59 -9.97
N THR A 57 -2.18 2.85 -9.62
CA THR A 57 -2.11 3.97 -10.56
C THR A 57 -0.66 4.34 -10.86
N THR A 58 -0.43 5.46 -11.54
CA THR A 58 0.91 6.00 -11.75
C THR A 58 1.47 6.73 -10.52
N ASN A 59 0.64 7.11 -9.55
CA ASN A 59 1.05 7.87 -8.37
C ASN A 59 0.37 7.33 -7.11
N PHE A 60 1.18 6.77 -6.21
CA PHE A 60 0.72 6.24 -4.93
C PHE A 60 -0.13 7.23 -4.12
N ASN A 61 0.18 8.52 -4.17
CA ASN A 61 -0.57 9.52 -3.40
C ASN A 61 -2.05 9.57 -3.81
N THR A 62 -2.36 9.24 -5.07
CA THR A 62 -3.74 9.27 -5.60
C THR A 62 -4.57 8.04 -5.24
N ASP A 63 -3.94 6.88 -5.04
CA ASP A 63 -4.64 5.63 -4.72
C ASP A 63 -4.53 5.21 -3.24
N SER A 64 -3.62 5.85 -2.48
CA SER A 64 -3.34 5.57 -1.06
C SER A 64 -4.59 5.55 -0.18
N SER A 65 -5.42 6.58 -0.23
CA SER A 65 -6.58 6.74 0.66
C SER A 65 -7.69 5.72 0.44
N ALA A 66 -7.82 5.18 -0.76
CA ALA A 66 -8.86 4.22 -1.13
C ALA A 66 -8.42 2.76 -0.97
N ASN A 67 -7.12 2.48 -1.17
CA ASN A 67 -6.64 1.10 -1.34
C ASN A 67 -5.60 0.65 -0.32
N TRP A 68 -5.11 1.54 0.53
CA TRP A 68 -3.99 1.26 1.42
C TRP A 68 -4.26 1.71 2.86
N SER A 69 -3.78 0.92 3.81
CA SER A 69 -3.75 1.26 5.24
C SER A 69 -2.30 1.31 5.72
N GLU A 70 -1.90 2.39 6.39
CA GLU A 70 -0.57 2.48 6.99
C GLU A 70 -0.41 1.38 8.06
N MET A 71 0.67 0.61 7.98
CA MET A 71 1.04 -0.40 8.97
C MET A 71 2.06 0.17 9.96
N VAL A 72 3.11 0.78 9.42
CA VAL A 72 4.23 1.32 10.19
C VAL A 72 4.65 2.64 9.57
N GLY A 73 4.71 3.67 10.40
CA GLY A 73 5.25 4.98 10.04
C GLY A 73 6.77 4.97 9.91
N GLY A 74 7.33 6.04 9.37
CA GLY A 74 8.76 6.18 9.22
C GLY A 74 9.12 7.34 8.32
N TYR A 75 10.41 7.47 8.06
CA TYR A 75 10.97 8.50 7.20
C TYR A 75 12.04 7.90 6.29
N ASP A 76 12.13 8.42 5.07
CA ASP A 76 13.17 8.08 4.11
C ASP A 76 13.84 9.35 3.61
N TYR A 77 15.17 9.36 3.51
CA TYR A 77 15.92 10.54 3.10
C TYR A 77 16.23 10.48 1.60
N ASP A 78 15.66 11.41 0.85
CA ASP A 78 15.70 11.45 -0.62
C ASP A 78 16.69 12.51 -1.16
N GLY A 79 17.61 12.98 -0.31
CA GLY A 79 18.64 13.91 -0.74
C GLY A 79 18.14 15.36 -0.88
N ASN A 80 18.64 16.07 -1.91
CA ASN A 80 18.26 17.47 -2.15
C ASN A 80 16.86 17.54 -2.76
N TRP A 81 16.08 18.53 -2.37
CA TRP A 81 14.79 18.82 -3.01
C TRP A 81 14.97 19.09 -4.51
N ALA A 82 14.09 18.53 -5.32
CA ALA A 82 14.03 18.72 -6.75
C ALA A 82 12.61 19.11 -7.18
N ALA A 83 12.52 19.98 -8.18
CA ALA A 83 11.24 20.34 -8.81
C ALA A 83 10.67 19.17 -9.62
N THR A 84 9.38 19.21 -9.94
CA THR A 84 8.68 18.22 -10.78
C THR A 84 8.87 16.77 -10.32
N THR A 85 9.10 16.59 -9.02
CA THR A 85 9.31 15.31 -8.35
C THR A 85 8.11 14.99 -7.47
N THR A 86 7.63 13.75 -7.52
CA THR A 86 6.58 13.25 -6.64
C THR A 86 7.16 12.91 -5.27
N TYR A 87 6.64 13.56 -4.22
CA TYR A 87 7.00 13.26 -2.84
C TYR A 87 5.88 12.54 -2.12
N HIS A 88 6.24 11.57 -1.28
CA HIS A 88 5.30 10.79 -0.48
C HIS A 88 5.40 11.17 1.00
N PRO A 89 4.31 11.02 1.78
CA PRO A 89 4.36 11.25 3.23
C PRO A 89 5.51 10.48 3.87
N GLY A 90 6.30 11.14 4.73
CA GLY A 90 7.50 10.55 5.35
C GLY A 90 8.80 10.76 4.56
N THR A 91 8.75 11.24 3.32
CA THR A 91 9.97 11.61 2.59
C THR A 91 10.64 12.83 3.23
N ILE A 92 11.95 12.77 3.46
CA ILE A 92 12.78 13.87 3.95
C ILE A 92 13.66 14.36 2.81
N VAL A 93 13.65 15.66 2.58
CA VAL A 93 14.49 16.34 1.61
C VAL A 93 15.29 17.46 2.26
N LYS A 94 16.42 17.80 1.65
CA LYS A 94 17.24 18.96 2.00
C LYS A 94 16.93 20.13 1.07
N PHE A 95 16.66 21.30 1.63
CA PHE A 95 16.60 22.55 0.88
C PHE A 95 17.40 23.64 1.60
N GLY A 96 18.44 24.15 0.94
CA GLY A 96 19.41 25.04 1.58
C GLY A 96 20.09 24.37 2.79
N PRO A 97 20.13 25.03 3.96
CA PRO A 97 20.74 24.48 5.18
C PRO A 97 19.80 23.54 5.96
N ASN A 98 18.52 23.43 5.59
CA ASN A 98 17.49 22.78 6.41
C ASN A 98 17.03 21.45 5.79
N LEU A 99 16.51 20.58 6.66
CA LEU A 99 15.78 19.37 6.28
C LEU A 99 14.28 19.59 6.46
N TYR A 100 13.50 19.05 5.53
CA TYR A 100 12.05 19.16 5.50
C TYR A 100 11.44 17.78 5.30
N SER A 101 10.36 17.47 6.02
CA SER A 101 9.58 16.25 5.84
C SER A 101 8.29 16.53 5.07
N CYS A 102 7.96 15.64 4.14
CA CYS A 102 6.70 15.67 3.42
C CYS A 102 5.58 15.16 4.35
N ALA A 103 4.67 16.04 4.73
CA ALA A 103 3.52 15.70 5.56
C ALA A 103 2.35 15.13 4.73
N VAL A 104 2.14 15.68 3.53
CA VAL A 104 1.07 15.29 2.60
C VAL A 104 1.68 15.07 1.23
N GLY A 105 1.39 13.91 0.64
CA GLY A 105 1.93 13.53 -0.67
C GLY A 105 1.47 14.49 -1.77
N HIS A 106 2.42 14.93 -2.60
CA HIS A 106 2.17 15.89 -3.68
C HIS A 106 3.25 15.80 -4.76
N ASP A 107 2.97 16.39 -5.92
CA ASP A 107 3.97 16.65 -6.95
C ASP A 107 4.55 18.06 -6.75
N SER A 108 5.86 18.16 -6.59
CA SER A 108 6.53 19.44 -6.40
C SER A 108 6.45 20.33 -7.65
N THR A 109 6.31 21.63 -7.43
CA THR A 109 6.29 22.63 -8.50
C THR A 109 7.70 23.12 -8.83
N SER A 110 7.82 24.16 -9.65
CA SER A 110 9.11 24.77 -10.02
C SER A 110 9.84 25.48 -8.87
N SER A 111 9.20 25.64 -7.72
CA SER A 111 9.77 26.32 -6.55
C SER A 111 9.50 25.56 -5.27
N PHE A 112 10.46 25.62 -4.34
CA PHE A 112 10.25 25.08 -3.00
C PHE A 112 9.06 25.79 -2.33
N PRO A 113 8.09 25.05 -1.77
CA PRO A 113 6.98 25.66 -1.05
C PRO A 113 7.50 26.30 0.23
N THR A 114 7.37 27.63 0.33
CA THR A 114 7.72 28.41 1.52
C THR A 114 6.58 28.46 2.52
#